data_AF-A0A7V9ESC2-F1
#
_entry.id   AF-A0A7V9ESC2-F1
#
_cell.length_a   1.000
_cell.length_b   1.000
_cell.length_c   1.000
_cell.angle_alpha   90.00
_cell.angle_beta   90.00
_cell.angle_gamma   90.00
#
_symmetry.space_group_name_H-M   'P 1'
#
loop_
_entity.id
_entity.type
_entity.pdbx_description
1 polymer ?
#
loop_
_entity_poly.entity_id
_entity_poly.type
_entity_poly.pdbx_seq_one_letter_code
_entity_poly.pdbx_strand_id
1 'polypeptide(L)'
;MKRTIEVLNELEKAGVFSRYAIGGAMGAIFYTEPFLPFDLDVFVILPTSKAGLPSLAPIYEALRTRGYREENETILIEGVPVQFLPAYNALIEEALKEAQDTTYENVPARILRSEYLV
;
A
#
# COMPACT_ATOMS: atom_id res chain seq x y z
N MET A 1 -12.83 0.55 0.83
CA MET A 1 -11.85 -0.55 1.06
C MET A 1 -11.73 -1.49 -0.15
N LYS A 2 -12.76 -2.25 -0.53
CA LYS A 2 -12.67 -3.14 -1.72
C LYS A 2 -12.16 -2.45 -2.98
N ARG A 3 -12.80 -1.35 -3.40
CA ARG A 3 -12.39 -0.56 -4.57
C ARG A 3 -10.99 0.03 -4.43
N THR A 4 -10.62 0.45 -3.21
CA THR A 4 -9.26 0.89 -2.88
C THR A 4 -8.23 -0.20 -3.20
N ILE A 5 -8.47 -1.45 -2.77
CA ILE A 5 -7.57 -2.59 -3.06
C ILE A 5 -7.51 -2.89 -4.55
N GLU A 6 -8.64 -2.80 -5.26
CA GLU A 6 -8.66 -2.96 -6.73
C GLU A 6 -7.77 -1.91 -7.42
N VAL A 7 -7.82 -0.64 -6.99
CA VAL A 7 -6.95 0.42 -7.51
C VAL A 7 -5.47 0.15 -7.21
N LEU A 8 -5.14 -0.37 -6.03
CA LEU A 8 -3.77 -0.76 -5.68
C LEU A 8 -3.27 -1.92 -6.57
N ASN A 9 -4.11 -2.92 -6.84
CA ASN A 9 -3.80 -4.01 -7.77
C ASN A 9 -3.60 -3.50 -9.20
N GLU A 10 -4.39 -2.52 -9.64
CA GLU A 10 -4.21 -1.88 -10.95
C GLU A 10 -2.89 -1.10 -11.05
N LEU A 11 -2.49 -0.41 -9.98
CA LEU A 11 -1.21 0.28 -9.89
C LEU A 11 -0.02 -0.68 -9.95
N GLU A 12 -0.11 -1.80 -9.22
CA GLU A 12 0.90 -2.88 -9.26
C GLU A 12 1.01 -3.45 -10.67
N LYS A 13 -0.13 -3.77 -11.29
CA LYS A 13 -0.17 -4.32 -12.66
C LYS A 13 0.34 -3.34 -13.72
N ALA A 14 0.14 -2.04 -13.50
CA ALA A 14 0.67 -0.99 -14.36
C ALA A 14 2.17 -0.71 -14.14
N GLY A 15 2.80 -1.35 -13.15
CA GLY A 15 4.22 -1.19 -12.84
C GLY A 15 4.57 0.14 -12.17
N VAL A 16 3.58 0.84 -11.59
CA VAL A 16 3.83 2.08 -10.83
C VAL A 16 4.68 1.78 -9.58
N PHE A 17 4.46 0.62 -8.99
CA PHE A 17 5.36 -0.04 -8.05
C PHE A 17 5.40 -1.54 -8.36
N SER A 18 6.48 -2.20 -7.95
CA SER A 18 6.73 -3.61 -8.28
C SER A 18 5.95 -4.57 -7.39
N ARG A 19 5.71 -4.16 -6.15
CA ARG A 19 4.98 -4.95 -5.15
C ARG A 19 4.40 -4.07 -4.06
N TYR A 20 3.25 -4.44 -3.51
CA TYR A 20 2.72 -3.82 -2.30
C TYR A 20 2.15 -4.82 -1.29
N ALA A 21 2.05 -4.37 -0.05
CA ALA A 21 1.28 -5.01 1.01
C ALA A 21 0.68 -3.96 1.95
N ILE A 22 -0.46 -4.30 2.54
CA ILE A 22 -1.14 -3.49 3.57
C ILE A 22 -0.44 -3.75 4.91
N GLY A 23 -0.06 -2.68 5.60
CA GLY A 23 0.53 -2.72 6.94
C GLY A 23 -0.28 -1.90 7.94
N GLY A 24 0.36 -1.58 9.08
CA GLY A 24 -0.24 -0.76 10.13
C GLY A 24 -1.39 -1.43 10.87
N ALA A 25 -2.13 -0.64 11.67
CA ALA A 25 -3.26 -1.13 12.47
C ALA A 25 -4.39 -1.78 11.61
N MET A 26 -4.47 -1.48 10.31
CA MET A 26 -5.39 -2.17 9.38
C MET A 26 -5.00 -3.64 9.14
N GLY A 27 -3.71 -4.00 9.21
CA GLY A 27 -3.28 -5.40 9.19
C GLY A 27 -3.81 -6.18 10.40
N ALA A 28 -3.92 -5.51 11.55
CA ALA A 28 -4.48 -6.08 12.77
C ALA A 28 -6.02 -6.25 12.70
N ILE A 29 -6.75 -5.50 11.86
CA ILE A 29 -8.22 -5.68 11.68
C ILE A 29 -8.57 -7.01 11.01
N PHE A 30 -7.65 -7.61 10.24
CA PHE A 30 -7.81 -9.00 9.80
C PHE A 30 -7.75 -10.01 10.97
N TYR A 31 -7.37 -9.57 12.18
CA TYR A 31 -7.25 -10.37 13.39
C TYR A 31 -8.07 -9.85 14.61
N THR A 32 -8.61 -8.61 14.62
CA THR A 32 -9.42 -8.04 15.74
C THR A 32 -10.54 -7.08 15.30
N GLU A 33 -11.56 -6.85 16.16
CA GLU A 33 -12.69 -5.93 15.95
C GLU A 33 -12.27 -4.48 15.59
N PRO A 34 -13.09 -3.73 14.81
CA PRO A 34 -12.66 -2.52 14.12
C PRO A 34 -12.58 -1.33 15.08
N PHE A 35 -11.37 -0.88 15.39
CA PHE A 35 -11.12 0.49 15.83
C PHE A 35 -10.54 1.24 14.64
N LEU A 36 -11.17 2.33 14.21
CA LEU A 36 -10.75 3.14 13.06
C LEU A 36 -9.24 3.45 13.15
N PRO A 37 -8.39 2.95 12.25
CA PRO A 37 -7.17 3.65 11.96
C PRO A 37 -7.51 4.74 10.94
N PHE A 38 -6.99 5.92 11.20
CA PHE A 38 -7.25 7.11 10.40
C PHE A 38 -6.78 6.92 8.93
N ASP A 39 -5.78 6.06 8.69
CA ASP A 39 -5.15 5.86 7.37
C ASP A 39 -4.88 4.36 7.07
N LEU A 40 -4.95 3.96 5.79
CA LEU A 40 -4.53 2.65 5.29
C LEU A 40 -3.05 2.72 4.87
N ASP A 41 -2.17 2.12 5.68
CA ASP A 41 -0.73 2.05 5.37
C ASP A 41 -0.46 1.03 4.27
N VAL A 42 0.13 1.48 3.16
CA VAL A 42 0.48 0.66 2.02
C VAL A 42 1.98 0.73 1.79
N PHE A 43 2.66 -0.36 2.12
CA PHE A 43 4.09 -0.51 1.88
C PHE A 43 4.34 -0.91 0.43
N VAL A 44 5.31 -0.27 -0.23
CA VAL A 44 5.58 -0.48 -1.66
C VAL A 44 7.06 -0.67 -1.98
N ILE A 45 7.34 -1.58 -2.91
CA ILE A 45 8.65 -1.67 -3.57
C ILE A 45 8.62 -0.75 -4.79
N LEU A 46 9.34 0.37 -4.71
CA LEU A 46 9.46 1.30 -5.82
C LEU A 46 10.40 0.75 -6.91
N PRO A 47 10.13 1.01 -8.20
CA PRO A 47 11.03 0.60 -9.27
C PRO A 47 12.40 1.27 -9.10
N THR A 48 13.48 0.49 -9.19
CA THR A 48 14.83 1.03 -9.12
C THR A 48 15.12 1.85 -10.38
N SER A 49 15.18 3.18 -10.26
CA SER A 49 15.65 4.02 -11.38
C SER A 49 17.17 3.91 -11.49
N LYS A 50 17.72 3.86 -12.71
CA LYS A 50 19.18 3.78 -12.95
C LYS A 50 19.98 4.99 -12.44
N ALA A 51 19.34 6.06 -11.96
CA ALA A 51 19.99 7.35 -11.71
C ALA A 51 19.51 8.12 -10.46
N GLY A 52 18.62 7.59 -9.63
CA GLY A 52 18.01 8.41 -8.58
C GLY A 52 17.38 7.64 -7.43
N LEU A 53 17.32 8.35 -6.29
CA LEU A 53 16.66 7.95 -5.05
C LEU A 53 15.23 7.45 -5.32
N PRO A 54 14.74 6.45 -4.57
CA PRO A 54 13.36 6.03 -4.64
C PRO A 54 12.41 7.22 -4.40
N SER A 55 11.44 7.42 -5.28
CA SER A 55 10.48 8.53 -5.22
C SER A 55 9.05 8.02 -5.29
N LEU A 56 8.18 8.58 -4.44
CA LEU A 56 6.74 8.33 -4.46
C LEU A 56 6.02 9.17 -5.54
N ALA A 57 6.69 10.15 -6.15
CA ALA A 57 6.06 11.06 -7.11
C ALA A 57 5.29 10.33 -8.24
N PRO A 58 5.81 9.24 -8.85
CA PRO A 58 5.07 8.50 -9.88
C PRO A 58 3.74 7.90 -9.37
N ILE A 59 3.66 7.52 -8.10
CA ILE A 59 2.42 7.00 -7.50
C ILE A 59 1.38 8.13 -7.42
N TYR A 60 1.77 9.28 -6.87
CA TYR A 60 0.88 10.43 -6.75
C TYR A 60 0.45 10.96 -8.12
N GLU A 61 1.34 10.99 -9.11
CA GLU A 61 0.99 11.35 -10.49
C GLU A 61 -0.01 10.37 -11.12
N ALA A 62 0.21 9.06 -10.97
CA ALA A 62 -0.71 8.04 -11.47
C ALA A 62 -2.10 8.11 -10.81
N LEU A 63 -2.17 8.51 -9.54
CA LEU A 63 -3.43 8.66 -8.84
C LEU A 63 -4.14 9.99 -9.17
N ARG A 64 -3.39 11.10 -9.27
CA ARG A 64 -3.93 12.40 -9.70
C ARG A 64 -4.52 12.34 -11.11
N THR A 65 -3.87 11.63 -12.04
CA THR A 65 -4.38 11.44 -13.40
C THR A 65 -5.68 10.62 -13.45
N ARG A 66 -5.95 9.83 -12.40
CA ARG A 66 -7.23 9.12 -12.20
C ARG A 66 -8.28 9.93 -11.42
N GLY A 67 -7.96 11.15 -11.00
CA GLY A 67 -8.88 12.05 -10.30
C GLY A 67 -8.85 11.95 -8.77
N TYR A 68 -7.95 11.15 -8.19
CA TYR A 68 -7.77 11.08 -6.74
C TYR A 68 -7.04 12.32 -6.21
N ARG A 69 -7.29 12.65 -4.93
CA ARG A 69 -6.79 13.88 -4.29
C ARG A 69 -5.99 13.55 -3.04
N GLU A 70 -4.89 14.26 -2.89
CA GLU A 70 -4.05 14.23 -1.68
C GLU A 70 -4.78 14.92 -0.53
N GLU A 71 -4.73 14.30 0.66
CA GLU A 71 -5.22 14.84 1.93
C GLU A 71 -4.14 14.64 2.99
N ASN A 72 -3.47 15.73 3.38
CA ASN A 72 -2.31 15.72 4.28
C ASN A 72 -1.17 14.81 3.75
N GLU A 73 -0.84 13.76 4.50
CA GLU A 73 0.20 12.77 4.14
C GLU A 73 -0.38 11.56 3.36
N THR A 74 -1.68 11.59 3.05
CA THR A 74 -2.41 10.50 2.40
C THR A 74 -2.98 10.92 1.06
N ILE A 75 -3.51 9.95 0.32
CA ILE A 75 -4.35 10.17 -0.84
C ILE A 75 -5.67 9.42 -0.67
N LEU A 76 -6.78 10.13 -0.89
CA LEU A 76 -8.11 9.58 -0.72
C LEU A 76 -8.47 8.72 -1.94
N ILE A 77 -8.42 7.40 -1.78
CA ILE A 77 -8.75 6.42 -2.82
C ILE A 77 -10.06 5.75 -2.43
N GLU A 78 -11.11 6.06 -3.20
CA GLU A 78 -12.43 5.42 -3.00
C GLU A 78 -12.97 5.61 -1.57
N GLY A 79 -12.75 6.81 -1.01
CA GLY A 79 -13.17 7.19 0.35
C GLY A 79 -12.27 6.66 1.48
N VAL A 80 -11.13 6.03 1.15
CA VAL A 80 -10.15 5.54 2.13
C VAL A 80 -8.89 6.38 2.04
N PRO A 81 -8.44 7.02 3.13
CA PRO A 81 -7.13 7.66 3.17
C PRO A 81 -6.04 6.60 3.06
N VAL A 82 -5.15 6.72 2.08
CA VAL A 82 -4.05 5.77 1.85
C VAL A 82 -2.71 6.47 2.02
N GLN A 83 -1.88 5.98 2.93
CA GLN A 83 -0.51 6.43 3.11
C GLN A 83 0.45 5.44 2.42
N PHE A 84 1.27 5.94 1.50
CA PHE A 84 2.28 5.11 0.83
C PHE A 84 3.62 5.18 1.55
N LEU A 85 4.15 4.01 1.91
CA LEU A 85 5.42 3.87 2.62
C LEU A 85 6.41 3.09 1.74
N PRO A 86 7.49 3.71 1.25
CA PRO A 86 8.46 3.00 0.42
C PRO A 86 9.27 2.02 1.28
N ALA A 87 9.64 0.88 0.70
CA ALA A 87 10.64 0.00 1.30
C ALA A 87 11.99 0.73 1.41
N TYR A 88 12.34 1.18 2.62
CA TYR A 88 13.53 1.98 2.88
C TYR A 88 14.71 1.18 3.43
N ASN A 89 14.51 -0.10 3.72
CA ASN A 89 15.56 -1.01 4.18
C ASN A 89 15.25 -2.46 3.73
N ALA A 90 16.24 -3.34 3.89
CA ALA A 90 16.12 -4.76 3.51
C ALA A 90 15.02 -5.51 4.30
N LEU A 91 14.75 -5.10 5.54
CA LEU A 91 13.72 -5.71 6.38
C LEU A 91 12.31 -5.51 5.78
N ILE A 92 11.99 -4.29 5.36
CA ILE A 92 10.70 -3.98 4.74
C ILE A 92 10.58 -4.62 3.35
N GLU A 93 11.68 -4.70 2.60
CA GLU A 93 11.68 -5.45 1.33
C GLU A 93 11.40 -6.94 1.54
N GLU A 94 11.98 -7.56 2.58
CA GLU A 94 11.71 -8.93 2.95
C GLU A 94 10.27 -9.11 3.41
N ALA A 95 9.78 -8.20 4.27
CA ALA A 95 8.39 -8.20 4.73
C ALA A 95 7.39 -8.14 3.57
N LEU A 96 7.68 -7.35 2.52
CA LEU A 96 6.87 -7.28 1.31
C LEU A 96 6.93 -8.57 0.49
N LYS A 97 8.09 -9.22 0.41
CA LYS A 97 8.27 -10.51 -0.28
C LYS A 97 7.51 -11.63 0.43
N GLU A 98 7.60 -11.67 1.76
CA GLU A 98 7.00 -12.67 2.64
C GLU A 98 5.57 -12.29 3.11
N ALA A 99 5.01 -11.21 2.55
CA ALA A 99 3.65 -10.76 2.86
C ALA A 99 2.63 -11.87 2.60
N GLN A 100 1.68 -12.02 3.51
CA GLN A 100 0.68 -13.08 3.44
C GLN A 100 -0.40 -12.70 2.43
N ASP A 101 -0.64 -13.58 1.45
CA ASP A 101 -1.78 -13.45 0.55
C ASP A 101 -3.09 -13.67 1.31
N THR A 102 -4.07 -12.81 1.04
CA THR A 102 -5.41 -12.88 1.60
C THR A 102 -6.45 -12.44 0.57
N THR A 103 -7.72 -12.49 0.95
CA THR A 103 -8.81 -11.93 0.15
C THR A 103 -9.68 -11.03 1.02
N TYR A 104 -10.02 -9.86 0.48
CA TYR A 104 -11.01 -8.96 1.06
C TYR A 104 -12.18 -8.84 0.09
N GLU A 105 -13.37 -9.31 0.48
CA GLU A 105 -14.57 -9.30 -0.38
C GLU A 105 -14.32 -9.86 -1.81
N ASN A 106 -13.59 -10.98 -1.90
CA ASN A 106 -13.15 -11.65 -3.14
C ASN A 106 -12.11 -10.89 -3.99
N VAL A 107 -11.50 -9.82 -3.46
CA VAL A 107 -10.38 -9.13 -4.10
C VAL A 107 -9.06 -9.63 -3.47
N PRO A 108 -8.09 -10.11 -4.26
CA PRO A 108 -6.78 -10.47 -3.75
C PRO A 108 -6.08 -9.26 -3.11
N ALA A 109 -5.50 -9.48 -1.94
CA ALA A 109 -4.71 -8.49 -1.22
C ALA A 109 -3.53 -9.18 -0.53
N ARG A 110 -2.56 -8.39 -0.06
CA ARG A 110 -1.45 -8.86 0.74
C ARG A 110 -1.36 -8.05 2.01
N ILE A 111 -1.09 -8.72 3.12
CA ILE A 111 -0.88 -8.10 4.43
C ILE A 111 0.54 -8.38 4.92
N LEU A 112 1.17 -7.38 5.52
CA LEU A 112 2.41 -7.60 6.24
C LEU A 112 2.12 -8.50 7.45
N ARG A 113 3.00 -9.47 7.68
CA ARG A 113 2.87 -10.34 8.84
C ARG A 113 3.19 -9.58 10.11
N SER A 114 2.56 -9.99 11.22
CA SER A 114 2.70 -9.33 12.52
C SER A 114 4.14 -9.24 13.04
N GLU A 115 5.02 -10.16 12.63
CA GLU A 115 6.43 -10.16 13.02
C GLU A 115 7.22 -8.95 12.49
N TYR A 116 6.68 -8.24 11.50
CA TYR A 116 7.27 -7.03 10.91
C TYR A 116 6.60 -5.73 11.40
N LEU A 117 5.66 -5.79 12.34
CA LEU A 117 4.89 -4.65 12.88
C LEU A 117 5.47 -4.10 14.22
N VAL A 118 6.77 -4.24 14.45
CA VAL A 118 7.45 -3.95 15.74
C VAL A 118 7.86 -2.49 15.89
#